data_AF-A0A3B8NZ09-F1
#
_entry.id   AF-A0A3B8NZ09-F1
#
_cell.length_a   1.000
_cell.length_b   1.000
_cell.length_c   1.000
_cell.angle_alpha   90.00
_cell.angle_beta   90.00
_cell.angle_gamma   90.00
#
_symmetry.space_group_name_H-M   'P 1'
#
loop_
_entity.id
_entity.type
_entity.pdbx_description
1 polymer ?
#
loop_
_entity_poly.entity_id
_entity_poly.type
_entity_poly.pdbx_seq_one_letter_code
_entity_poly.pdbx_strand_id
1 'polypeptide(L)'
;MPDFILVFGIIAVVLTVTALASGLVERSPLSFPLMFLGLGFLLGGRGFDVLEVGPHSPVLEVVATLTQALVLFLDAVKLQITELGKRWLVPALILGPGTGLIIAVGGPAAGPLPRLQLDTFLHRRGGAGIHRPRCPS
;
A
#
# COMPACT_ATOMS: atom_id res chain seq x y z
N MET A 1 24.62 44.43 0.53
CA MET A 1 25.72 43.46 0.34
C MET A 1 25.60 42.21 1.24
N PRO A 2 25.24 42.28 2.54
CA PRO A 2 25.13 41.07 3.39
C PRO A 2 23.94 40.15 3.07
N ASP A 3 22.85 40.66 2.50
CA ASP A 3 21.66 39.86 2.15
C ASP A 3 21.96 38.75 1.14
N PHE A 4 22.81 39.02 0.14
CA PHE A 4 23.20 37.99 -0.84
C PHE A 4 23.99 36.86 -0.18
N ILE A 5 24.89 37.18 0.75
CA ILE A 5 25.67 36.18 1.50
C ILE A 5 24.74 35.32 2.36
N LEU A 6 23.71 35.92 2.97
CA LEU A 6 22.72 35.22 3.77
C LEU A 6 21.86 34.27 2.91
N VAL A 7 21.37 34.75 1.76
CA VAL A 7 20.59 33.94 0.82
C VAL A 7 21.41 32.79 0.24
N PHE A 8 22.65 33.05 -0.22
CA PHE A 8 23.55 32.00 -0.70
C PHE A 8 23.92 31.01 0.41
N GLY A 9 24.11 31.48 1.64
CA GLY A 9 24.37 30.64 2.80
C GLY A 9 23.22 29.69 3.11
N ILE A 10 21.98 30.19 3.11
CA ILE A 10 20.78 29.37 3.31
C ILE A 10 20.66 28.34 2.20
N ILE A 11 20.80 28.75 0.92
CA ILE A 11 20.71 27.84 -0.21
C ILE A 11 21.81 26.77 -0.12
N ALA A 12 23.05 27.14 0.21
CA ALA A 12 24.16 26.21 0.35
C ALA A 12 23.90 25.19 1.48
N VAL A 13 23.41 25.62 2.63
CA VAL A 13 23.07 24.72 3.74
C VAL A 13 21.94 23.77 3.34
N VAL A 14 20.87 24.30 2.74
CA VAL A 14 19.74 23.48 2.28
C VAL A 14 20.17 22.47 1.22
N LEU A 15 20.95 22.89 0.23
CA LEU A 15 21.49 21.99 -0.80
C LEU A 15 22.43 20.95 -0.20
N THR A 16 23.26 21.32 0.79
CA THR A 16 24.18 20.40 1.46
C THR A 16 23.41 19.36 2.26
N VAL A 17 22.44 19.75 3.08
CA VAL A 17 21.58 18.82 3.83
C VAL A 17 20.82 17.90 2.89
N THR A 18 20.28 18.45 1.79
CA THR A 18 19.55 17.68 0.78
C THR A 18 20.47 16.70 0.04
N ALA A 19 21.68 17.13 -0.34
CA ALA A 19 22.67 16.28 -1.01
C ALA A 19 23.24 15.22 -0.07
N LEU A 20 23.43 15.50 1.22
CA LEU A 20 23.80 14.49 2.21
C LEU A 20 22.66 13.47 2.40
N ALA A 21 21.41 13.91 2.44
CA ALA A 21 20.26 13.00 2.48
C ALA A 21 20.17 12.15 1.21
N SER A 22 20.39 12.73 0.02
CA SER A 22 20.43 12.00 -1.26
C SER A 22 21.61 11.04 -1.37
N GLY A 23 22.81 11.45 -0.96
CA GLY A 23 24.02 10.64 -0.99
C GLY A 23 24.03 9.53 0.07
N LEU A 24 23.36 9.75 1.21
CA LEU A 24 23.14 8.72 2.23
C LEU A 24 22.13 7.66 1.75
N VAL A 25 21.18 8.06 0.91
CA VAL A 25 20.25 7.17 0.20
C VAL A 25 20.93 6.39 -0.93
N GLU A 26 21.98 6.94 -1.56
CA GLU A 26 22.69 6.30 -2.68
C GLU A 26 23.58 5.11 -2.27
N ARG A 27 23.91 4.96 -0.98
CA ARG A 27 24.79 3.90 -0.46
C ARG A 27 24.05 2.74 0.21
N SER A 28 22.75 2.88 0.45
CA SER A 28 21.94 1.85 1.08
C SER A 28 20.69 1.65 0.21
N PRO A 29 20.48 0.49 -0.43
CA PRO A 29 19.21 0.15 -1.08
C PRO A 29 18.05 -0.02 -0.08
N LEU A 30 18.17 0.59 1.10
CA LEU A 30 17.08 0.87 2.01
C LEU A 30 16.40 2.17 1.55
N SER A 31 15.41 1.95 0.70
CA SER A 31 14.58 2.91 -0.02
C SER A 31 14.28 4.20 0.77
N PHE A 32 14.39 5.35 0.10
CA PHE A 32 13.92 6.68 0.54
C PHE A 32 12.66 6.66 1.46
N PRO A 33 11.62 5.84 1.18
CA PRO A 33 10.55 5.52 2.12
C PRO A 33 10.94 5.21 3.57
N LEU A 34 11.99 4.42 3.81
CA LEU A 34 12.41 4.01 5.15
C LEU A 34 13.04 5.16 5.95
N MET A 35 13.75 6.08 5.28
CA MET A 35 14.28 7.28 5.90
C MET A 35 13.16 8.25 6.29
N PHE A 36 12.17 8.42 5.40
CA PHE A 36 10.98 9.24 5.69
C PHE A 36 10.10 8.61 6.77
N LEU A 37 9.97 7.27 6.77
CA LEU A 37 9.27 6.52 7.82
C LEU A 37 10.00 6.65 9.17
N GLY A 38 11.33 6.54 9.19
CA GLY A 38 12.14 6.72 10.39
C GLY A 38 12.04 8.15 10.94
N LEU A 39 12.09 9.16 10.08
CA LEU A 39 11.92 10.55 10.48
C LEU A 39 10.49 10.84 10.97
N GLY A 40 9.47 10.35 10.25
CA GLY A 40 8.07 10.45 10.66
C GLY A 40 7.79 9.75 11.98
N PHE A 41 8.44 8.62 12.25
CA PHE A 41 8.37 7.93 13.54
C PHE A 41 9.06 8.73 14.66
N LEU A 42 10.21 9.33 14.38
CA LEU A 42 10.92 10.19 15.35
C LEU A 42 10.12 11.47 15.68
N LEU A 43 9.43 12.05 14.69
CA LEU A 43 8.63 13.27 14.86
C LEU A 43 7.19 13.02 15.35
N GLY A 44 6.67 11.80 15.21
CA GLY A 44 5.32 11.43 15.65
C GLY A 44 5.21 11.24 17.16
N GLY A 45 4.01 10.87 17.62
CA GLY A 45 3.65 10.72 19.05
C GLY A 45 4.51 9.76 19.90
N ARG A 46 5.39 8.96 19.28
CA ARG A 46 6.34 8.09 19.99
C ARG A 46 7.74 8.70 20.17
N GLY A 47 8.03 9.83 19.54
CA GLY A 47 9.31 10.53 19.62
C GLY A 47 9.17 11.95 20.19
N PHE A 48 8.93 12.94 19.35
CA PHE A 48 8.81 14.36 19.77
C PHE A 48 7.38 14.85 20.06
N ASP A 49 6.35 14.02 19.84
CA ASP A 49 4.94 14.33 20.13
C ASP A 49 4.40 15.64 19.50
N VAL A 50 4.97 16.04 18.36
CA VAL A 50 4.61 17.29 17.66
C VAL A 50 3.43 17.10 16.70
N LEU A 51 3.11 15.85 16.36
CA LEU A 51 2.14 15.49 15.32
C LEU A 51 1.17 14.41 15.83
N GLU A 52 0.03 14.82 16.39
CA GLU A 52 -1.13 13.94 16.65
C GLU A 52 -1.82 13.58 15.33
N VAL A 53 -1.17 12.74 14.52
CA VAL A 53 -1.77 12.20 13.30
C VAL A 53 -2.55 10.94 13.67
N GLY A 54 -3.83 11.12 13.98
CA GLY A 54 -4.76 10.00 14.12
C GLY A 54 -4.91 9.24 12.79
N PRO A 55 -4.88 7.90 12.77
CA PRO A 55 -5.08 7.08 11.57
C PRO A 55 -6.40 7.32 10.81
N HIS A 56 -7.31 8.11 11.37
CA HIS A 56 -8.62 8.47 10.80
C HIS A 56 -8.66 9.90 10.27
N SER A 57 -7.53 10.54 9.99
CA SER A 57 -7.57 11.87 9.38
C SER A 57 -8.08 11.77 7.92
N PRO A 58 -9.15 12.48 7.55
CA PRO A 58 -9.72 12.45 6.19
C PRO A 58 -8.71 12.83 5.11
N VAL A 59 -7.73 13.67 5.47
CA VAL A 59 -6.67 14.14 4.57
C VAL A 59 -5.75 12.99 4.15
N LEU A 60 -5.35 12.11 5.07
CA LEU A 60 -4.50 10.95 4.74
C LEU A 60 -5.23 9.98 3.82
N GLU A 61 -6.54 9.76 4.00
CA GLU A 61 -7.33 8.89 3.14
C GLU A 61 -7.36 9.40 1.70
N VAL A 62 -7.62 10.70 1.51
CA VAL A 62 -7.64 11.33 0.19
C VAL A 62 -6.25 11.28 -0.46
N VAL A 63 -5.20 11.67 0.27
CA VAL A 63 -3.83 11.66 -0.26
C VAL A 63 -3.36 10.25 -0.57
N ALA A 64 -3.65 9.27 0.27
CA ALA A 64 -3.29 7.87 0.05
C ALA A 64 -4.01 7.31 -1.18
N THR A 65 -5.31 7.56 -1.30
CA THR A 65 -6.09 7.10 -2.46
C THR A 65 -5.58 7.72 -3.76
N LEU A 66 -5.34 9.03 -3.77
CA LEU A 66 -4.82 9.75 -4.94
C LEU A 66 -3.40 9.28 -5.30
N THR A 67 -2.50 9.18 -4.33
CA THR A 67 -1.11 8.76 -4.55
C THR A 67 -1.04 7.30 -5.00
N GLN A 68 -1.84 6.42 -4.40
CA GLN A 68 -1.91 5.01 -4.77
C GLN A 68 -2.50 4.84 -6.18
N ALA A 69 -3.58 5.54 -6.53
CA ALA A 69 -4.13 5.50 -7.88
C ALA A 69 -3.10 6.01 -8.91
N LEU A 70 -2.43 7.11 -8.62
CA LEU A 70 -1.39 7.68 -9.48
C LEU A 70 -0.20 6.73 -9.67
N VAL A 71 0.32 6.14 -8.58
CA VAL A 71 1.50 5.26 -8.67
C VAL A 71 1.16 3.94 -9.34
N LEU A 72 -0.04 3.38 -9.10
CA LEU A 72 -0.53 2.20 -9.81
C LEU A 72 -0.67 2.47 -11.30
N PHE A 73 -1.14 3.66 -11.67
CA PHE A 73 -1.21 4.07 -13.06
C PHE A 73 0.18 4.28 -13.67
N LEU A 74 1.10 4.91 -12.93
CA LEU A 74 2.47 5.12 -13.37
C LEU A 74 3.20 3.80 -13.60
N ASP A 75 3.01 2.84 -12.70
CA ASP A 75 3.53 1.48 -12.84
C ASP A 75 2.95 0.80 -14.09
N ALA A 76 1.64 0.89 -14.31
CA ALA A 76 0.98 0.36 -15.50
C ALA A 76 1.47 1.02 -16.81
N VAL A 77 1.74 2.32 -16.82
CA VAL A 77 2.26 3.05 -17.99
C VAL A 77 3.73 2.69 -18.26
N LYS A 78 4.52 2.42 -17.22
CA LYS A 78 5.91 1.96 -17.34
C LYS A 78 6.01 0.50 -17.74
N LEU A 79 5.01 -0.33 -17.39
CA LEU A 79 4.92 -1.72 -17.80
C LEU A 79 4.68 -1.80 -19.32
N GLN A 80 5.74 -2.05 -20.07
CA GLN A 80 5.65 -2.26 -21.51
C GLN A 80 4.84 -3.53 -21.79
N ILE A 81 3.59 -3.35 -22.21
CA ILE A 81 2.62 -4.38 -22.62
C ILE A 81 3.23 -5.36 -23.65
N THR A 82 4.29 -4.93 -24.34
CA THR A 82 5.07 -5.68 -25.33
C THR A 82 5.82 -6.91 -24.76
N GLU A 83 6.25 -6.90 -23.49
CA GLU A 83 7.00 -8.04 -22.90
C GLU A 83 6.10 -9.05 -22.16
N LEU A 84 4.92 -8.63 -21.69
CA LEU A 84 4.08 -9.48 -20.83
C LEU A 84 3.42 -10.64 -21.59
N GLY A 85 3.17 -10.51 -22.90
CA GLY A 85 2.44 -11.51 -23.70
C GLY A 85 3.04 -12.93 -23.68
N LYS A 86 4.35 -13.08 -23.43
CA LYS A 86 5.03 -14.39 -23.53
C LYS A 86 5.16 -15.14 -22.19
N ARG A 87 4.83 -14.52 -21.05
CA ARG A 87 5.05 -15.15 -19.73
C ARG A 87 4.01 -14.83 -18.65
N TRP A 88 2.82 -14.35 -19.02
CA TRP A 88 1.68 -14.05 -18.11
C TRP A 88 1.37 -15.13 -17.06
N LEU A 89 1.67 -16.40 -17.36
CA LEU A 89 1.45 -17.51 -16.45
C LEU A 89 2.33 -17.44 -15.18
N VAL A 90 3.55 -16.89 -15.28
CA VAL A 90 4.48 -16.82 -14.14
C VAL A 90 4.04 -15.76 -13.13
N PRO A 91 3.73 -14.50 -13.51
CA PRO A 91 3.14 -13.52 -12.60
C PRO A 91 1.79 -13.96 -12.04
N ALA A 92 0.91 -14.57 -12.85
CA ALA A 92 -0.40 -15.04 -12.38
C ALA A 92 -0.27 -16.17 -11.34
N LEU A 93 0.65 -17.11 -11.57
CA LEU A 93 0.94 -18.19 -10.62
C LEU A 93 1.75 -17.73 -9.41
N ILE A 94 2.46 -16.61 -9.46
CA ILE A 94 3.10 -16.05 -8.26
C ILE A 94 2.10 -15.20 -7.47
N LEU A 95 1.25 -14.43 -8.16
CA LEU A 95 0.26 -13.53 -7.55
C LEU A 95 -0.91 -14.31 -6.95
N GLY A 96 -1.34 -15.42 -7.55
CA GLY A 96 -2.44 -16.24 -7.01
C GLY A 96 -2.03 -17.00 -5.74
N PRO A 97 -1.31 -18.13 -5.87
CA PRO A 97 -0.94 -18.95 -4.72
C PRO A 97 0.10 -18.29 -3.83
N GLY A 98 0.99 -17.41 -4.33
CA GLY A 98 1.93 -16.68 -3.48
C GLY A 98 1.22 -15.70 -2.53
N THR A 99 0.31 -14.87 -3.04
CA THR A 99 -0.49 -13.98 -2.20
C THR A 99 -1.40 -14.75 -1.25
N GLY A 100 -2.04 -15.82 -1.75
CA GLY A 100 -2.88 -16.70 -0.92
C GLY A 100 -2.09 -17.34 0.23
N LEU A 101 -0.85 -17.77 0.00
CA LEU A 101 0.02 -18.33 1.02
C LEU A 101 0.47 -17.28 2.04
N ILE A 102 0.86 -16.08 1.60
CA ILE A 102 1.26 -14.98 2.50
C ILE A 102 0.09 -14.55 3.39
N ILE A 103 -1.12 -14.45 2.83
CA ILE A 103 -2.34 -14.17 3.60
C ILE A 103 -2.64 -15.31 4.57
N ALA A 104 -2.48 -16.56 4.16
CA ALA A 104 -2.71 -17.72 5.03
C ALA A 104 -1.69 -17.82 6.18
N VAL A 105 -0.45 -17.37 5.97
CA VAL A 105 0.63 -17.38 6.97
C VAL A 105 0.65 -16.13 7.85
N GLY A 106 0.35 -14.96 7.31
CA GLY A 106 0.27 -13.69 8.05
C GLY A 106 -1.10 -13.44 8.71
N GLY A 107 -2.16 -14.04 8.16
CA GLY A 107 -3.52 -13.98 8.67
C GLY A 107 -3.86 -14.77 9.95
N PRO A 108 -3.11 -15.78 10.43
CA PRO A 108 -3.50 -16.48 11.65
C PRO A 108 -3.35 -15.62 12.91
N ALA A 109 -2.70 -14.46 12.84
CA ALA A 109 -2.73 -13.45 13.90
C ALA A 109 -4.09 -12.74 14.02
N ALA A 110 -4.98 -12.88 13.03
CA ALA A 110 -6.33 -12.33 12.99
C ALA A 110 -7.39 -13.41 12.73
N GLY A 111 -7.26 -14.57 13.36
CA GLY A 111 -8.32 -15.58 13.47
C GLY A 111 -8.66 -16.36 12.17
N PRO A 112 -9.08 -17.63 12.28
CA PRO A 112 -9.45 -18.42 11.11
C PRO A 112 -10.90 -18.13 10.74
N LEU A 113 -11.20 -17.06 9.99
CA LEU A 113 -12.58 -16.88 9.52
C LEU A 113 -12.69 -16.19 8.15
N PRO A 114 -12.43 -16.95 7.07
CA PRO A 114 -13.31 -16.85 5.90
C PRO A 114 -13.79 -18.21 5.37
N ARG A 115 -13.30 -19.34 5.92
CA ARG A 115 -13.70 -20.68 5.46
C ARG A 115 -15.02 -21.20 6.04
N LEU A 116 -15.45 -20.75 7.23
CA LEU A 116 -16.70 -21.22 7.85
C LEU A 116 -17.99 -20.61 7.26
N GLN A 117 -17.88 -19.50 6.51
CA GLN A 117 -19.05 -18.79 5.99
C GLN A 117 -19.67 -19.50 4.77
N LEU A 118 -18.86 -20.21 3.97
CA LEU A 118 -19.34 -20.90 2.76
C LEU A 118 -20.20 -22.13 3.12
N ASP A 119 -19.87 -22.84 4.21
CA ASP A 119 -20.61 -24.02 4.67
C ASP A 119 -21.99 -23.65 5.24
N THR A 120 -22.09 -22.54 5.99
CA THR A 120 -23.36 -22.07 6.55
C THR A 120 -24.31 -21.55 5.45
N PHE A 121 -23.79 -20.96 4.38
CA PHE A 121 -24.61 -20.42 3.30
C PHE A 121 -25.16 -21.51 2.36
N LEU A 122 -24.39 -22.57 2.10
CA LEU A 122 -24.87 -23.75 1.35
C LEU A 122 -25.91 -24.54 2.16
N HIS A 123 -25.73 -24.68 3.48
CA HIS A 123 -26.72 -25.33 4.34
C HIS A 123 -28.03 -24.53 4.43
N ARG A 124 -28.00 -23.20 4.34
CA ARG A 124 -29.22 -22.36 4.33
C ARG A 124 -29.95 -22.36 2.98
N ARG A 125 -29.28 -22.63 1.86
CA ARG A 125 -29.92 -22.73 0.52
C ARG A 125 -30.44 -24.12 0.16
N GLY A 126 -30.01 -25.18 0.83
CA GLY A 126 -30.54 -26.54 0.61
C GLY A 126 -31.96 -26.80 1.12
N GLY A 127 -32.53 -25.87 1.91
CA GLY A 127 -33.88 -26.01 2.51
C GLY A 127 -34.99 -25.21 1.82
N ALA A 128 -34.68 -24.40 0.80
CA ALA A 128 -35.70 -23.72 0.01
C ALA A 128 -36.25 -24.69 -1.05
N GLY A 129 -37.16 -25.54 -0.56
CA GLY A 129 -37.90 -26.52 -1.32
C GLY A 129 -38.52 -25.92 -2.58
N ILE A 130 -38.37 -26.71 -3.64
CA ILE A 130 -38.87 -26.55 -4.99
C ILE A 130 -40.41 -26.57 -4.95
N HIS A 131 -41.04 -25.50 -4.48
CA HIS A 131 -42.50 -25.39 -4.50
C HIS A 131 -42.94 -24.94 -5.90
N ARG A 132 -43.08 -25.90 -6.81
CA ARG A 132 -43.80 -25.71 -8.08
C ARG A 132 -45.23 -25.24 -7.77
N PRO A 133 -45.70 -24.10 -8.28
CA PRO A 133 -47.12 -23.85 -8.38
C PRO A 133 -47.70 -24.61 -9.57
N ARG A 134 -48.74 -25.41 -9.29
CA ARG A 134 -49.59 -26.09 -10.27
C ARG A 134 -50.29 -25.09 -11.18
N CYS A 135 -50.38 -25.40 -12.48
CA CYS A 135 -51.42 -24.84 -13.33
C CYS A 135 -52.80 -25.32 -12.86
N PRO A 136 -53.84 -24.48 -12.94
CA PRO A 136 -55.18 -24.96 -13.20
C PRO A 136 -55.72 -24.42 -14.52
N SER A 137 -56.38 -25.37 -15.19
CA SER A 137 -57.35 -25.32 -16.31
C SER A 137 -58.16 -24.05 -16.47
#